data_AF-A0A3S4V3X8-F1
#
_entry.id   AF-A0A3S4V3X8-F1
#
_cell.length_a   1.000
_cell.length_b   1.000
_cell.length_c   1.000
_cell.angle_alpha   90.00
_cell.angle_beta   90.00
_cell.angle_gamma   90.00
#
_symmetry.space_group_name_H-M   'P 1'
#
loop_
_entity.id
_entity.type
_entity.pdbx_description
1 polymer ?
#
loop_
_entity_poly.entity_id
_entity_poly.type
_entity_poly.pdbx_seq_one_letter_code
_entity_poly.pdbx_strand_id
1 'polypeptide(L)' 'MKGIDDIACIRTRVEFVYLSTVLNCCTKKVVGDAMADGMRADLVYDTIDVVVRKCPHDRGIAIFHSNRGSQHTSQQFAD' A
#
# COMPACT_ATOMS: atom_id res chain seq x y z
N MET A 1 14.44 0.72 3.63
CA MET A 1 13.40 1.77 3.44
C MET A 1 12.47 1.76 4.64
N LYS A 2 11.93 2.91 5.07
CA LYS A 2 10.81 2.97 6.02
C LYS A 2 9.54 3.47 5.32
N GLY A 3 8.55 2.59 5.17
CA GLY A 3 7.27 2.87 4.52
C GLY A 3 6.12 2.98 5.52
N ILE A 4 5.13 3.81 5.20
CA ILE A 4 3.78 3.77 5.80
C ILE A 4 2.80 3.48 4.68
N ASP A 5 1.88 2.56 4.91
CA ASP A 5 0.82 2.23 3.96
C ASP A 5 -0.58 2.47 4.55
N ASP A 6 -1.50 2.83 3.67
CA ASP A 6 -2.90 3.06 3.99
C ASP A 6 -3.79 2.88 2.74
N ILE A 7 -5.08 2.66 2.95
CA ILE A 7 -6.10 2.62 1.90
C ILE A 7 -7.10 3.75 2.12
N ALA A 8 -7.21 4.64 1.14
CA ALA A 8 -8.19 5.72 1.13
C ALA A 8 -9.37 5.40 0.20
N CYS A 9 -10.59 5.58 0.68
CA CYS A 9 -11.79 5.58 -0.16
C CYS A 9 -12.04 7.00 -0.69
N ILE A 10 -11.98 7.17 -2.00
CA ILE A 10 -12.05 8.45 -2.69
C ILE A 10 -13.31 8.50 -3.54
N ARG A 11 -14.15 9.51 -3.33
CA ARG A 11 -15.35 9.75 -4.16
C ARG A 11 -14.94 10.41 -5.48
N THR A 12 -15.25 9.75 -6.59
CA THR A 12 -15.17 10.36 -7.93
C THR A 12 -16.54 10.85 -8.39
N ARG A 13 -16.56 11.51 -9.56
CA ARG A 13 -17.81 11.96 -10.20
C ARG A 13 -18.71 10.81 -10.67
N VAL A 14 -18.14 9.62 -10.86
CA VAL A 14 -18.87 8.44 -11.33
C VAL A 14 -19.18 7.56 -10.11
N GLU A 15 -18.14 7.02 -9.46
CA GLU A 15 -18.26 6.09 -8.33
C GLU A 15 -17.15 6.28 -7.27
N PHE A 16 -17.11 5.43 -6.26
CA PHE A 16 -15.99 5.37 -5.31
C PHE A 16 -14.83 4.57 -5.88
N VAL A 17 -13.61 4.98 -5.55
CA VAL A 17 -12.39 4.22 -5.82
C VAL A 17 -11.62 4.04 -4.51
N TYR A 18 -11.02 2.89 -4.33
CA TYR A 18 -10.11 2.60 -3.24
C TYR A 18 -8.69 2.75 -3.75
N LEU A 19 -7.93 3.65 -3.13
CA LEU A 19 -6.53 3.95 -3.44
C LEU A 19 -5.66 3.42 -2.30
N SER A 20 -4.81 2.44 -2.58
CA SER A 20 -3.74 2.03 -1.67
C SER A 20 -2.45 2.77 -2.03
N THR A 21 -1.71 3.22 -1.02
CA THR A 21 -0.45 3.93 -1.20
C THR A 21 0.60 3.47 -0.21
N VAL A 22 1.88 3.59 -0.61
CA VAL A 22 3.03 3.53 0.28
C VAL A 22 3.78 4.85 0.22
N LEU A 23 3.94 5.48 1.38
CA LEU A 23 4.74 6.69 1.56
C LEU A 23 6.09 6.35 2.21
N ASN A 24 7.18 6.80 1.61
CA ASN A 24 8.51 6.71 2.21
C ASN A 24 8.67 7.80 3.29
N CYS A 25 8.84 7.38 4.54
CA CYS A 25 8.87 8.26 5.71
C CYS A 25 9.99 9.30 5.67
N CYS A 26 11.11 8.96 5.06
CA CYS A 26 12.31 9.80 5.02
C CYS A 26 12.20 10.87 3.93
N THR A 27 11.67 10.51 2.76
CA THR A 27 11.60 11.40 1.59
C THR A 27 10.24 12.10 1.44
N LYS A 28 9.23 11.64 2.18
CA LYS A 28 7.81 12.07 2.06
C LYS A 28 7.20 11.85 0.68
N LYS A 29 7.84 11.03 -0.17
CA LYS A 29 7.32 10.69 -1.49
C LYS A 29 6.42 9.47 -1.41
N VAL A 30 5.34 9.48 -2.19
CA VAL A 30 4.61 8.27 -2.54
C VAL A 30 5.49 7.44 -3.46
N VAL A 31 5.82 6.22 -3.04
CA VAL A 31 6.74 5.31 -3.74
C VAL A 31 6.03 4.12 -4.38
N GLY A 32 4.76 3.90 -4.03
CA GLY A 32 3.87 2.95 -4.69
C GLY A 32 2.41 3.33 -4.48
N ASP A 33 1.59 2.96 -5.44
CA ASP A 33 0.18 3.26 -5.50
C ASP A 33 -0.56 2.23 -6.37
N ALA A 34 -1.78 1.87 -5.98
CA ALA A 34 -2.70 1.04 -6.76
C ALA A 34 -4.16 1.45 -6.49
N MET A 35 -5.04 1.27 -7.47
CA MET A 35 -6.46 1.64 -7.38
C MET A 35 -7.38 0.48 -7.78
N ALA A 36 -8.50 0.34 -7.09
CA ALA A 36 -9.57 -0.59 -7.44
C ALA A 36 -10.96 -0.01 -7.13
N ASP A 37 -11.99 -0.56 -7.77
CA ASP A 37 -13.41 -0.25 -7.56
C ASP A 37 -13.99 -0.86 -6.26
N GLY A 38 -13.22 -1.71 -5.56
CA GLY A 38 -13.61 -2.36 -4.31
C GLY A 38 -12.46 -2.45 -3.31
N MET A 39 -12.80 -2.49 -2.02
CA MET A 39 -11.82 -2.65 -0.94
C MET A 39 -11.44 -4.13 -0.79
N ARG A 40 -10.25 -4.49 -1.26
CA ARG A 40 -9.78 -5.88 -1.33
C ARG A 40 -8.40 -6.00 -0.68
N ALA A 41 -8.05 -7.19 -0.21
CA ALA A 41 -6.76 -7.46 0.42
C ALA A 41 -5.59 -7.47 -0.60
N ASP A 42 -5.86 -7.86 -1.85
CA ASP A 42 -4.90 -7.85 -2.96
C ASP A 42 -4.46 -6.43 -3.38
N LEU A 43 -5.26 -5.41 -3.11
CA LEU A 43 -4.91 -4.03 -3.46
C LEU A 43 -3.61 -3.54 -2.76
N VAL A 44 -3.33 -4.07 -1.56
CA VAL A 44 -2.08 -3.77 -0.84
C VAL A 44 -0.90 -4.47 -1.51
N TYR A 45 -1.10 -5.69 -2.02
CA TYR A 45 -0.10 -6.44 -2.78
C TYR A 45 0.33 -5.73 -4.04
N ASP A 46 -0.66 -5.27 -4.83
CA ASP A 46 -0.40 -4.50 -6.05
C ASP A 46 0.47 -3.27 -5.76
N THR A 47 0.19 -2.60 -4.65
CA THR A 47 0.95 -1.43 -4.21
C THR A 47 2.38 -1.80 -3.81
N ILE A 48 2.58 -2.88 -3.04
CA ILE A 48 3.91 -3.37 -2.65
C ILE A 48 4.73 -3.77 -3.89
N ASP A 49 4.12 -4.43 -4.87
CA ASP A 49 4.77 -4.79 -6.14
C ASP A 49 5.25 -3.55 -6.90
N VAL A 50 4.50 -2.45 -6.85
CA VAL A 50 4.94 -1.16 -7.40
C VAL A 50 6.15 -0.62 -6.64
N VAL A 51 6.16 -0.70 -5.29
CA VAL A 51 7.29 -0.24 -4.45
C VAL A 51 8.56 -1.04 -4.73
N VAL A 52 8.46 -2.37 -4.74
CA VAL A 52 9.58 -3.31 -4.97
C VAL A 52 10.25 -3.04 -6.31
N ARG A 53 9.45 -2.71 -7.35
CA ARG A 53 9.96 -2.36 -8.68
C ARG A 53 10.60 -0.97 -8.75
N LYS A 54 10.05 0.02 -8.04
CA LYS A 54 10.50 1.43 -8.12
C LYS A 54 11.65 1.76 -7.17
N CYS A 55 11.80 1.01 -6.08
CA CYS A 55 12.69 1.40 -4.99
C CYS A 55 13.69 0.30 -4.63
N PRO A 56 15.00 0.63 -4.62
CA PRO A 56 16.01 -0.22 -4.01
C PRO A 56 15.65 -0.51 -2.56
N HIS A 57 15.70 -1.79 -2.18
CA HIS A 57 15.41 -2.24 -0.83
C HIS A 57 16.31 -3.42 -0.48
N ASP A 58 16.77 -3.43 0.76
CA ASP A 58 17.52 -4.55 1.31
C ASP A 58 16.55 -5.43 2.12
N ARG A 59 16.57 -6.73 1.83
CA ARG A 59 15.79 -7.71 2.58
C ARG A 59 16.18 -7.66 4.07
N GLY A 60 15.18 -7.72 4.94
CA GLY A 60 15.37 -7.64 6.40
C GLY A 60 15.64 -6.24 6.95
N ILE A 61 15.79 -5.22 6.10
CA ILE A 61 16.01 -3.82 6.51
C ILE A 61 14.78 -2.94 6.19
N ALA A 62 14.04 -3.27 5.12
CA ALA A 62 12.82 -2.55 4.79
C ALA A 62 11.70 -2.85 5.82
N ILE A 63 11.12 -1.80 6.41
CA ILE A 63 10.03 -1.89 7.39
C ILE A 63 8.85 -1.09 6.86
N PHE A 64 7.68 -1.74 6.85
CA PHE A 64 6.38 -1.13 6.50
C PHE A 64 5.50 -1.06 7.75
N HIS A 65 4.87 0.09 7.96
CA HIS A 65 3.91 0.30 9.03
C HIS A 65 2.52 0.53 8.44
N SER A 66 1.65 -0.46 8.61
CA SER A 66 0.25 -0.42 8.23
C SER A 66 -0.65 -0.14 9.44
N ASN A 67 -1.89 0.27 9.17
CA ASN A 67 -2.93 0.26 10.19
C ASN A 67 -3.37 -1.19 10.52
N ARG A 68 -4.30 -1.37 11.47
CA ARG A 68 -4.83 -2.71 11.85
C ARG A 68 -6.13 -3.08 11.12
N GLY A 69 -6.33 -2.56 9.91
CA GLY A 69 -7.46 -2.90 9.06
C GLY A 69 -7.43 -4.37 8.65
N SER A 70 -8.58 -4.94 8.34
CA SER A 70 -8.71 -6.37 8.01
C SER A 70 -7.87 -6.80 6.81
N GLN A 71 -7.58 -5.88 5.89
CA GLN A 71 -6.70 -6.09 4.73
C GLN A 71 -5.26 -6.37 5.18
N HIS A 72 -4.76 -5.61 6.15
CA HIS A 72 -3.40 -5.68 6.69
C HIS A 72 -3.23 -6.72 7.79
N THR A 73 -4.33 -7.29 8.31
CA THR A 73 -4.31 -8.41 9.26
C THR A 73 -4.79 -9.72 8.63
N SER A 74 -4.95 -9.75 7.30
CA SER A 74 -5.37 -10.95 6.58
C SER A 74 -4.23 -11.98 6.53
N GLN A 75 -4.56 -13.28 6.48
CA GLN A 75 -3.54 -14.32 6.28
C GLN A 75 -2.77 -14.08 4.99
N GLN A 76 -3.50 -13.68 3.94
CA GLN A 76 -2.90 -13.33 2.67
C GLN A 76 -1.77 -12.32 2.88
N PHE A 77 -1.98 -11.24 3.64
CA PHE A 77 -0.96 -10.21 3.96
C PHE A 77 0.26 -10.71 4.75
N ALA A 78 0.11 -11.78 5.52
CA ALA A 78 1.16 -12.32 6.38
C ALA A 78 2.12 -13.28 5.64
N ASP A 79 1.68 -13.86 4.52
CA ASP A 79 2.41 -14.84 3.70
C ASP A 79 3.36 -14.18 2.68
#